data_AF-A0A7G7KR69-F1
#
_entry.id   AF-A0A7G7KR69-F1
#
_cell.length_a   1.000
_cell.length_b   1.000
_cell.length_c   1.000
_cell.angle_alpha   90.00
_cell.angle_beta   90.00
_cell.angle_gamma   90.00
#
_symmetry.space_group_name_H-M   'P 1'
#
loop_
_entity.id
_entity.type
_entity.pdbx_description
1 polymer ?
#
loop_
_entity_poly.entity_id
_entity_poly.type
_entity_poly.pdbx_seq_one_letter_code
_entity_poly.pdbx_strand_id
1 'polypeptide(L)' 'MNENNPVLQSMRQELDELKLRYGSSPTDFNRYQLVRHEQRLAQWVPNEKIGA' A
#
# COMPACT_ATOMS: atom_id res chain seq x y z
N MET A 1 -2.85 6.18 -17.53
CA MET A 1 -2.19 5.03 -18.20
C MET A 1 -1.16 4.40 -17.26
N ASN A 2 -1.60 3.51 -16.37
CA ASN A 2 -0.73 2.50 -15.74
C ASN A 2 -1.54 1.40 -15.02
N GLU A 3 -2.84 1.27 -15.32
CA GLU A 3 -3.77 0.46 -14.53
C GLU A 3 -3.54 -1.06 -14.67
N ASN A 4 -2.80 -1.48 -15.71
CA ASN A 4 -2.46 -2.87 -16.01
C ASN A 4 -0.97 -3.21 -15.78
N ASN A 5 -0.24 -2.41 -14.99
CA ASN A 5 1.15 -2.72 -14.71
C ASN A 5 1.23 -3.88 -13.69
N PRO A 6 1.86 -5.02 -14.02
CA PRO A 6 1.96 -6.16 -13.10
C PRO A 6 2.66 -5.79 -11.79
N VAL A 7 3.60 -4.84 -11.82
CA VAL A 7 4.26 -4.32 -10.61
C VAL A 7 3.28 -3.58 -9.70
N LEU A 8 2.36 -2.80 -10.29
CA LEU A 8 1.34 -2.09 -9.51
C LEU A 8 0.33 -3.06 -8.88
N GLN A 9 -0.01 -4.14 -9.58
CA GLN A 9 -0.86 -5.18 -9.01
C GLN A 9 -0.17 -5.86 -7.82
N SER A 10 1.10 -6.22 -7.94
CA SER A 10 1.87 -6.79 -6.82
C SER A 10 1.99 -5.82 -5.64
N MET A 11 2.24 -4.52 -5.91
CA MET A 11 2.31 -3.51 -4.84
C MET A 11 0.96 -3.32 -4.12
N ARG A 12 -0.16 -3.36 -4.85
CA ARG A 12 -1.51 -3.31 -4.26
C ARG A 12 -1.79 -4.54 -3.39
N GLN A 13 -1.40 -5.72 -3.85
CA GLN A 13 -1.52 -6.95 -3.05
C GLN A 13 -0.71 -6.87 -1.75
N GLU A 14 0.54 -6.42 -1.82
CA GLU A 14 1.37 -6.20 -0.62
C GLU A 14 0.74 -5.15 0.32
N LEU A 15 0.10 -4.10 -0.23
CA LEU A 15 -0.59 -3.10 0.58
C LEU A 15 -1.76 -3.72 1.36
N ASP A 16 -2.56 -4.57 0.74
CA ASP A 16 -3.67 -5.25 1.41
C ASP A 16 -3.16 -6.19 2.52
N GLU A 17 -2.06 -6.91 2.28
CA GLU A 17 -1.41 -7.73 3.31
C GLU A 17 -0.93 -6.90 4.51
N LEU A 18 -0.35 -5.72 4.25
CA LEU A 18 0.09 -4.80 5.31
C LEU A 18 -1.10 -4.24 6.09
N LYS A 19 -2.22 -3.93 5.44
CA LYS A 19 -3.46 -3.51 6.11
C LYS A 19 -4.01 -4.61 7.00
N LEU A 20 -4.06 -5.85 6.52
CA LEU A 20 -4.49 -7.01 7.31
C LEU A 20 -3.57 -7.24 8.52
N ARG A 21 -2.25 -7.15 8.32
CA ARG A 21 -1.25 -7.28 9.37
C ARG A 21 -1.36 -6.18 10.42
N TYR A 22 -1.55 -4.92 9.99
CA TYR A 22 -1.77 -3.80 10.89
C TYR A 22 -3.08 -3.93 11.67
N GLY A 23 -4.17 -4.35 11.01
CA GLY A 23 -5.46 -4.61 11.66
C GLY A 23 -5.39 -5.74 12.70
N SER A 24 -4.58 -6.76 12.43
CA SER A 24 -4.36 -7.87 13.38
C SER A 24 -3.38 -7.52 14.50
N SER A 25 -2.38 -6.70 14.21
CA SER A 25 -1.32 -6.31 15.15
C SER A 25 -0.91 -4.86 14.90
N PRO A 26 -1.56 -3.89 15.56
CA PRO A 26 -1.35 -2.46 15.31
C PRO A 26 -0.09 -1.94 16.01
N THR A 27 1.06 -2.50 15.68
CA THR A 27 2.37 -2.02 16.17
C THR A 27 2.87 -0.84 15.35
N ASP A 28 3.73 0.00 15.93
CA ASP A 28 4.39 1.10 15.22
C ASP A 28 5.19 0.61 14.00
N PHE A 29 5.80 -0.57 14.11
CA PHE A 29 6.51 -1.18 12.99
C PHE A 29 5.57 -1.49 11.83
N ASN A 30 4.43 -2.14 12.08
CA ASN A 30 3.45 -2.46 11.05
C ASN A 30 2.81 -1.19 10.46
N ARG A 31 2.54 -0.19 11.29
CA ARG A 31 2.06 1.13 10.84
C ARG A 31 3.07 1.80 9.92
N TYR A 32 4.35 1.81 10.29
CA TYR A 32 5.41 2.38 9.47
C TYR A 32 5.53 1.67 8.13
N GLN A 33 5.50 0.33 8.12
CA GLN A 33 5.54 -0.45 6.89
C GLN A 33 4.36 -0.11 5.98
N LEU A 34 3.15 -0.05 6.53
CA LEU A 34 1.93 0.30 5.81
C LEU A 34 2.04 1.69 5.15
N VAL A 35 2.30 2.73 5.95
CA VAL A 35 2.39 4.13 5.45
C VAL A 35 3.48 4.29 4.41
N ARG A 36 4.64 3.64 4.60
CA ARG A 36 5.74 3.71 3.64
C ARG A 36 5.36 3.07 2.30
N HIS A 37 4.56 2.02 2.32
CA HIS A 37 4.08 1.37 1.10
C HIS A 37 2.98 2.18 0.40
N GLU A 38 2.09 2.81 1.16
CA GLU A 38 1.09 3.75 0.63
C GLU A 38 1.77 4.92 -0.09
N GLN A 39 2.79 5.51 0.53
CA GLN A 39 3.59 6.59 -0.09
C GLN A 39 4.30 6.13 -1.37
N ARG A 40 4.86 4.91 -1.36
CA ARG A 40 5.49 4.33 -2.55
C ARG A 40 4.46 4.20 -3.67
N LEU A 41 3.31 3.59 -3.42
CA LEU A 41 2.25 3.46 -4.42
C LEU A 41 1.75 4.81 -4.94
N ALA A 42 1.61 5.82 -4.07
CA ALA A 42 1.21 7.17 -4.47
C ALA A 42 2.21 7.84 -5.43
N GLN A 43 3.51 7.49 -5.37
CA GLN A 43 4.49 7.96 -6.37
C GLN A 43 4.27 7.36 -7.75
N TRP A 44 3.75 6.13 -7.81
CA TRP A 44 3.48 5.45 -9.08
C TRP A 44 2.10 5.77 -9.64
N VAL A 45 1.10 5.95 -8.77
CA VAL A 45 -0.28 6.28 -9.14
C VAL A 45 -0.79 7.44 -8.28
N PRO A 46 -0.35 8.69 -8.57
CA PRO A 46 -0.68 9.86 -7.73
C PRO A 46 -2.18 10.22 -7.71
N ASN A 47 -2.97 9.71 -8.65
CA ASN A 47 -4.43 9.91 -8.68
C ASN A 47 -5.22 8.84 -7.90
N GLU A 48 -4.56 7.79 -7.40
CA GLU A 48 -5.22 6.76 -6.62
C GLU A 48 -5.36 7.25 -5.17
N LYS A 49 -6.59 7.33 -4.65
CA LYS A 49 -6.84 7.67 -3.25
C LYS A 49 -6.44 6.50 -2.36
N ILE A 50 -5.14 6.38 -2.11
CA ILE A 50 -4.55 5.40 -1.20
C ILE A 50 -4.58 6.02 0.19
N GLY A 51 -5.79 6.06 0.76
CA GLY A 51 -6.06 6.69 2.05
C GLY A 51 -7.55 6.98 2.16
N ALA A 52 -8.21 6.30 3.11
CA ALA A 52 -9.59 6.56 3.51
C ALA A 52 -9.65 7.81 4.40
#